data_AF-A0A930Z054-F1
#
_entry.id   AF-A0A930Z054-F1
#
_cell.length_a   1.000
_cell.length_b   1.000
_cell.length_c   1.000
_cell.angle_alpha   90.00
_cell.angle_beta   90.00
_cell.angle_gamma   90.00
#
_symmetry.space_group_name_H-M   'P 1'
#
loop_
_entity.id
_entity.type
_entity.pdbx_description
1 polymer ?
#
loop_
_entity_poly.entity_id
_entity_poly.type
_entity_poly.pdbx_seq_one_letter_code
_entity_poly.pdbx_strand_id
1 'polypeptide(L)'
;MINFVASWCVPCEEEGPQLIAFQFEHHRTGDASMLSVVFNDTAGAARSYQAKIGVTWPTLADSTGSLALAFGARGNPTSFVIAPNGRVLSAILGGVTTPGLDQIIAKAEASGYGL
;
A
#
# COMPACT_ATOMS: atom_id res chain seq x y z
N MET A 1 5.61 -0.09 3.03
CA MET A 1 4.51 0.83 2.69
C MET A 1 3.18 0.28 3.18
N ILE A 2 2.21 1.17 3.39
CA ILE A 2 0.83 0.83 3.73
C ILE A 2 -0.09 1.42 2.66
N ASN A 3 -0.99 0.64 2.05
CA ASN A 3 -2.00 1.16 1.12
C ASN A 3 -3.42 0.88 1.62
N PHE A 4 -4.26 1.89 1.52
CA PHE A 4 -5.67 1.83 1.86
C PHE A 4 -6.48 1.59 0.59
N VAL A 5 -7.30 0.54 0.58
CA VAL A 5 -8.00 0.03 -0.62
C VAL A 5 -9.42 -0.46 -0.30
N ALA A 6 -10.21 -0.70 -1.36
CA ALA A 6 -11.51 -1.38 -1.28
C ALA A 6 -11.79 -2.16 -2.56
N SER A 7 -12.62 -3.21 -2.48
CA SER A 7 -12.92 -4.11 -3.61
C SER A 7 -13.67 -3.45 -4.77
N TRP A 8 -14.38 -2.35 -4.49
CA TRP A 8 -15.16 -1.59 -5.46
C TRP A 8 -14.37 -0.44 -6.11
N CYS A 9 -13.11 -0.25 -5.70
CA CYS A 9 -12.26 0.84 -6.14
C CYS A 9 -11.58 0.49 -7.47
N VAL A 10 -12.07 1.07 -8.58
CA VAL A 10 -11.48 0.86 -9.92
C VAL A 10 -10.00 1.27 -9.97
N PRO A 11 -9.57 2.44 -9.45
CA PRO A 11 -8.14 2.78 -9.49
C PRO A 11 -7.26 1.84 -8.64
N CYS A 12 -7.83 1.18 -7.63
CA CYS A 12 -7.12 0.17 -6.84
C CYS A 12 -6.89 -1.12 -7.66
N GLU A 13 -7.78 -1.44 -8.59
CA GLU A 13 -7.56 -2.53 -9.55
C GLU A 13 -6.48 -2.16 -10.57
N GLU A 14 -6.48 -0.91 -11.05
CA GLU A 14 -5.50 -0.40 -12.02
C GLU A 14 -4.06 -0.37 -11.46
N GLU A 15 -3.86 -0.07 -10.18
CA GLU A 15 -2.53 -0.10 -9.55
C GLU A 15 -2.02 -1.51 -9.21
N GLY A 16 -2.91 -2.53 -9.20
CA GLY A 16 -2.60 -3.89 -8.78
C GLY A 16 -1.33 -4.48 -9.40
N PRO A 17 -1.13 -4.42 -10.73
CA PRO A 17 0.09 -4.90 -11.38
C PRO A 17 1.37 -4.21 -10.88
N GLN A 18 1.31 -2.92 -10.55
CA GLN A 18 2.45 -2.16 -10.03
C GLN A 18 2.79 -2.59 -8.60
N LEU A 19 1.79 -2.84 -7.77
CA LEU A 19 1.96 -3.33 -6.41
C LEU A 19 2.54 -4.75 -6.37
N ILE A 20 2.11 -5.62 -7.29
CA ILE A 20 2.66 -6.98 -7.41
C ILE A 20 4.13 -6.93 -7.82
N ALA A 21 4.47 -6.11 -8.82
CA ALA A 21 5.86 -5.95 -9.27
C ALA A 21 6.75 -5.40 -8.14
N PHE A 22 6.27 -4.38 -7.43
CA PHE A 22 6.95 -3.82 -6.27
C PHE A 22 7.14 -4.87 -5.16
N GLN A 23 6.08 -5.58 -4.77
CA GLN A 23 6.18 -6.61 -3.74
C GLN A 23 7.16 -7.71 -4.14
N PHE A 24 7.12 -8.18 -5.39
CA PHE A 24 8.01 -9.24 -5.84
C PHE A 24 9.48 -8.85 -5.72
N GLU A 25 9.84 -7.66 -6.21
CA GLU A 25 11.23 -7.21 -6.18
C GLU A 25 11.68 -6.89 -4.75
N HIS A 26 10.89 -6.13 -3.99
CA HIS A 26 11.29 -5.70 -2.65
C HIS A 26 11.24 -6.81 -1.59
N HIS A 27 10.42 -7.84 -1.81
CA HIS A 27 10.50 -9.06 -0.99
C HIS A 27 11.79 -9.84 -1.25
N ARG A 28 12.31 -9.81 -2.49
CA ARG A 28 13.55 -10.48 -2.88
C ARG A 28 14.79 -9.79 -2.33
N THR A 29 14.82 -8.46 -2.33
CA THR A 29 15.91 -7.63 -1.79
C THR A 29 15.82 -7.46 -0.27
N GLY A 30 14.60 -7.52 0.29
CA GLY A 30 14.37 -7.37 1.73
C GLY A 30 14.42 -5.93 2.23
N ASP A 31 14.44 -4.95 1.32
CA ASP A 31 14.53 -3.51 1.59
C ASP A 31 13.15 -2.86 1.77
N ALA A 32 12.04 -3.50 1.37
CA ALA A 32 10.70 -3.00 1.68
C ALA A 32 9.67 -4.11 1.91
N SER A 33 8.57 -3.75 2.55
CA SER A 33 7.43 -4.64 2.82
C SER A 33 6.11 -3.91 2.61
N MET A 34 5.06 -4.63 2.23
CA MET A 34 3.73 -4.06 2.03
C MET A 34 2.71 -4.54 3.07
N LEU A 35 1.74 -3.67 3.34
CA LEU A 35 0.56 -3.95 4.14
C LEU A 35 -0.64 -3.25 3.51
N SER A 36 -1.70 -3.98 3.20
CA SER A 36 -2.95 -3.35 2.79
C SER A 36 -3.89 -3.16 3.98
N VAL A 37 -4.65 -2.06 3.96
CA VAL A 37 -5.75 -1.81 4.89
C VAL A 37 -7.01 -1.66 4.06
N VAL A 38 -7.94 -2.59 4.24
CA VAL A 38 -9.25 -2.56 3.60
C VAL A 38 -10.22 -1.82 4.49
N PHE A 39 -10.83 -0.75 4.00
CA PHE A 39 -11.85 0.01 4.74
C PHE A 39 -13.04 0.35 3.83
N ASN A 40 -14.20 0.63 4.45
CA ASN A 40 -15.46 0.85 3.74
C ASN A 40 -15.80 -0.29 2.75
N ASP A 41 -15.59 -1.52 3.19
CA ASP A 41 -15.79 -2.71 2.38
C ASP A 41 -16.31 -3.88 3.22
N THR A 42 -16.86 -4.89 2.56
CA THR A 42 -17.27 -6.14 3.19
C THR A 42 -16.12 -7.16 3.16
N ALA A 43 -16.00 -7.97 4.21
CA ALA A 43 -14.95 -9.00 4.28
C ALA A 43 -15.03 -10.00 3.11
N GLY A 44 -16.23 -10.29 2.60
CA GLY A 44 -16.43 -11.18 1.46
C GLY A 44 -15.89 -10.59 0.15
N ALA A 45 -16.28 -9.36 -0.17
CA ALA A 45 -15.85 -8.69 -1.39
C ALA A 45 -14.34 -8.39 -1.37
N ALA A 46 -13.82 -7.96 -0.22
CA ALA A 46 -12.39 -7.75 -0.01
C ALA A 46 -11.55 -9.01 -0.31
N ARG A 47 -11.97 -10.18 0.20
CA ARG A 47 -11.27 -11.45 -0.07
C ARG A 47 -11.32 -11.83 -1.55
N SER A 48 -12.48 -11.68 -2.20
CA SER A 48 -12.59 -11.94 -3.64
C SER A 48 -11.71 -11.01 -4.48
N TYR A 49 -11.63 -9.73 -4.11
CA TYR A 49 -10.75 -8.76 -4.75
C TYR A 49 -9.27 -9.14 -4.55
N GLN A 50 -8.85 -9.46 -3.34
CA GLN A 50 -7.47 -9.89 -3.05
C GLN A 50 -7.08 -11.14 -3.87
N ALA A 51 -7.98 -12.12 -3.96
CA ALA A 51 -7.76 -13.33 -4.76
C ALA A 51 -7.67 -13.01 -6.26
N LYS A 52 -8.51 -12.09 -6.77
CA LYS A 52 -8.50 -11.65 -8.17
C LYS A 52 -7.19 -10.98 -8.55
N ILE A 53 -6.68 -10.10 -7.68
CA ILE A 53 -5.44 -9.34 -7.92
C ILE A 53 -4.21 -10.20 -7.65
N GLY A 54 -4.31 -11.26 -6.84
CA GLY A 54 -3.16 -12.07 -6.44
C GLY A 54 -2.33 -11.40 -5.36
N VAL A 55 -2.99 -10.76 -4.39
CA VAL A 55 -2.34 -10.15 -3.23
C VAL A 55 -1.59 -11.23 -2.43
N THR A 56 -0.27 -11.07 -2.29
CA THR A 56 0.62 -12.00 -1.58
C THR A 56 1.18 -11.43 -0.27
N TRP A 57 0.78 -10.22 0.10
CA TRP A 57 1.23 -9.52 1.30
C TRP A 57 0.10 -9.43 2.34
N PRO A 58 0.43 -9.15 3.62
CA PRO A 58 -0.56 -9.03 4.68
C PRO A 58 -1.62 -7.96 4.39
N THR A 59 -2.86 -8.24 4.80
CA THR A 59 -3.98 -7.30 4.71
C THR A 59 -4.74 -7.23 6.02
N LEU A 60 -5.07 -6.02 6.47
CA LEU A 60 -5.90 -5.73 7.64
C LEU A 60 -7.28 -5.26 7.20
N ALA A 61 -8.31 -5.62 7.98
CA ALA A 61 -9.64 -5.08 7.82
C ALA A 61 -9.86 -3.94 8.83
N ASP A 62 -10.13 -2.74 8.34
CA ASP A 62 -10.57 -1.59 9.12
C ASP A 62 -12.08 -1.42 8.98
N SER A 63 -12.82 -2.22 9.76
CA SER A 63 -14.29 -2.25 9.72
C SER A 63 -14.96 -0.97 10.20
N THR A 64 -14.23 -0.12 10.93
CA THR A 64 -14.75 1.14 11.50
C THR A 64 -14.28 2.37 10.74
N GLY A 65 -13.31 2.22 9.84
CA GLY A 65 -12.63 3.35 9.19
C GLY A 65 -11.71 4.13 10.13
N SER A 66 -11.44 3.63 11.34
CA SER A 66 -10.69 4.37 12.36
C SER A 66 -9.20 4.44 12.03
N LEU A 67 -8.64 3.40 11.41
CA LEU A 67 -7.25 3.44 10.92
C LEU A 67 -7.13 4.37 9.72
N ALA A 68 -8.07 4.29 8.77
CA ALA A 68 -8.11 5.20 7.64
C ALA A 68 -8.18 6.65 8.10
N LEU A 69 -9.05 6.96 9.07
CA LEU A 69 -9.15 8.29 9.66
C LEU A 69 -7.85 8.71 10.36
N ALA A 70 -7.23 7.84 11.16
CA ALA A 70 -6.00 8.14 11.88
C ALA A 70 -4.81 8.44 10.94
N PHE A 71 -4.74 7.76 9.80
CA PHE A 71 -3.76 8.03 8.74
C PHE A 71 -4.13 9.25 7.87
N GLY A 72 -5.36 9.77 7.99
CA GLY A 72 -5.86 10.81 7.10
C GLY A 72 -6.19 10.31 5.69
N ALA A 73 -6.35 8.99 5.51
CA ALA A 73 -6.79 8.39 4.25
C ALA A 73 -8.29 8.66 4.03
N ARG A 74 -8.59 9.60 3.13
CA ARG A 74 -9.97 10.05 2.84
C ARG A 74 -10.62 9.34 1.65
N GLY A 75 -9.84 8.56 0.89
CA GLY A 75 -10.32 7.89 -0.31
C GLY A 75 -9.41 6.74 -0.72
N ASN A 76 -9.92 5.92 -1.62
CA ASN A 76 -9.21 4.76 -2.16
C ASN A 76 -8.74 5.04 -3.60
N PRO A 77 -7.51 4.65 -3.99
CA PRO A 77 -6.43 4.21 -3.12
C PRO A 77 -5.73 5.40 -2.44
N THR A 78 -5.17 5.17 -1.26
CA THR A 78 -4.21 6.09 -0.62
C THR A 78 -3.03 5.27 -0.09
N SER A 79 -1.81 5.64 -0.45
CA SER A 79 -0.60 4.92 -0.06
C SER A 79 0.34 5.77 0.81
N PHE A 80 0.97 5.15 1.78
CA PHE A 80 1.97 5.75 2.66
C PHE A 80 3.28 4.96 2.59
N VAL A 81 4.36 5.64 2.24
CA VAL A 81 5.72 5.08 2.35
C VAL A 81 6.28 5.51 3.70
N ILE A 82 6.73 4.55 4.49
CA ILE A 82 7.08 4.73 5.89
C ILE A 82 8.49 4.17 6.09
N ALA A 83 9.37 4.97 6.69
CA ALA A 83 10.73 4.57 7.06
C ALA A 83 10.72 3.59 8.25
N PRO A 84 11.82 2.85 8.50
CA PRO A 84 11.94 1.93 9.63
C PRO A 84 11.64 2.55 11.00
N ASN A 85 11.99 3.83 11.17
CA ASN A 85 11.75 4.58 12.40
C ASN A 85 10.31 5.11 12.55
N GLY A 86 9.40 4.71 11.66
CA GLY A 86 7.99 5.11 11.68
C GLY A 86 7.70 6.47 11.02
N ARG A 87 8.71 7.17 10.48
CA ARG A 87 8.48 8.43 9.77
C ARG A 87 7.78 8.19 8.44
N VAL A 88 6.69 8.91 8.18
CA VAL A 88 6.06 8.95 6.85
C VAL A 88 6.96 9.75 5.90
N LEU A 89 7.46 9.07 4.87
CA LEU A 89 8.31 9.63 3.82
C LEU A 89 7.47 10.23 2.70
N SER A 90 6.31 9.62 2.40
CA SER A 90 5.39 10.08 1.38
C SER A 90 3.97 9.63 1.68
N ALA A 91 2.99 10.47 1.29
CA ALA A 91 1.58 10.15 1.23
C ALA A 91 1.10 10.40 -0.20
N ILE A 92 0.54 9.38 -0.83
CA ILE A 92 0.17 9.37 -2.24
C ILE A 92 -1.34 9.15 -2.31
N LEU A 93 -2.06 10.11 -2.89
CA LEU A 93 -3.49 9.99 -3.17
C LEU A 93 -3.67 9.50 -4.60
N GLY A 94 -4.47 8.46 -4.79
CA GLY A 94 -4.60 7.78 -6.08
C GLY A 94 -3.56 6.69 -6.28
N GLY A 95 -3.58 6.13 -7.49
CA GLY A 95 -2.80 4.94 -7.83
C GLY A 95 -1.30 5.17 -7.76
N VAL A 96 -0.56 4.12 -7.43
CA VAL A 96 0.92 4.14 -7.43
C VAL A 96 1.52 3.43 -8.65
N THR A 97 2.78 3.73 -8.93
CA THR A 97 3.61 2.99 -9.88
C THR A 97 4.86 2.47 -9.19
N THR A 98 5.37 1.32 -9.63
CA THR A 98 6.62 0.75 -9.09
C THR A 98 7.77 1.76 -9.18
N PRO A 99 8.06 2.39 -10.35
CA PRO A 99 9.15 3.37 -10.43
C PRO A 99 8.96 4.57 -9.49
N GLY A 100 7.71 4.98 -9.23
CA GLY A 100 7.42 6.06 -8.29
C GLY A 100 7.74 5.68 -6.84
N LEU A 101 7.43 4.44 -6.45
CA LEU A 101 7.78 3.90 -5.14
C LEU A 101 9.29 3.72 -4.99
N ASP A 102 9.96 3.17 -5.99
CA ASP A 102 11.42 2.95 -6.00
C ASP A 102 12.17 4.28 -5.83
N GLN A 103 11.71 5.34 -6.50
CA GLN A 103 12.27 6.68 -6.33
C GLN A 103 12.15 7.22 -4.91
N ILE A 104 11.07 6.87 -4.19
CA ILE A 104 10.91 7.28 -2.79
C ILE A 104 11.88 6.52 -1.90
N ILE A 105 12.04 5.21 -2.12
CA ILE A 105 13.00 4.36 -1.38
C ILE A 105 14.42 4.87 -1.59
N ALA A 106 14.85 5.06 -2.83
CA ALA A 106 16.19 5.54 -3.15
C ALA A 106 16.51 6.90 -2.51
N LYS A 107 15.53 7.82 -2.47
CA LYS A 107 15.67 9.11 -1.77
C LYS A 107 15.78 8.94 -0.26
N ALA A 108 15.07 7.97 0.32
CA ALA A 108 15.10 7.68 1.74
C ALA A 108 16.47 7.15 2.17
N GLU A 109 17.02 6.19 1.41
CA GLU A 109 18.36 5.64 1.61
C GLU A 109 19.42 6.74 1.55
N ALA A 110 19.38 7.58 0.51
CA ALA A 110 20.31 8.71 0.35
C ALA A 110 20.21 9.73 1.49
N SER A 111 19.05 9.81 2.16
CA SER A 111 18.80 10.72 3.29
C SER A 111 19.13 10.08 4.65
N GLY A 112 19.69 8.87 4.68
CA GLY A 112 20.08 8.18 5.91
C GLY A 112 18.92 7.48 6.64
N TYR A 113 17.78 7.27 5.96
CA TYR A 113 16.68 6.43 6.46
C TYR A 113 16.81 4.97 6.03
N GLY A 114 18.03 4.51 5.73
CA GLY A 114 18.32 3.18 5.19
C GLY A 114 17.61 2.06 5.94
N LEU A 115 17.06 1.12 5.17
CA LEU A 115 16.34 -0.07 5.59
C LEU A 115 17.30 -1.24 5.83
#